data_AF-A0AAD5UMC6-F1
#
_entry.id   AF-A0AAD5UMC6-F1
#
_cell.length_a   1.000
_cell.length_b   1.000
_cell.length_c   1.000
_cell.angle_alpha   90.00
_cell.angle_beta   90.00
_cell.angle_gamma   90.00
#
_symmetry.space_group_name_H-M   'P 1'
#
loop_
_entity.id
_entity.type
_entity.pdbx_description
1 polymer ?
#
loop_
_entity_poly.entity_id
_entity_poly.type
_entity_poly.pdbx_seq_one_letter_code
_entity_poly.pdbx_strand_id
1 'polypeptide(L)'
;MIIANELKDYNFSTINETKEFILAKETKYELAEACLNAFIQAGWTGPNLEFKTFDYVKVIYLLILECSNNVPKENPESKARYYLELGVVHHYYGQDQKAFNYFKQAQEASGLQWDMTGVLGKRTKFQTYETSQLVIKATSNLSTNDTSKNTPKKLELNDDTLLENIEFTDAEKETDKLSGNLNAVDQTILLGFCLNVKNTNPNDGLTTEEMFPYVTRVLKNPNNWMITTMALILRSRLESNKSRTVERSVLQLQALVDQWKHLPEDAPVEERLAHFYSLLLPSKWEMEKELGERYVSIGVTRSALEIFERLQLWENVIHCHQMLEQTKKAEELIRTLLETSNSPKLWCLLGDVTNDIAYYEKAWEVSGCAAVRVENDEVAAQAFARVTFLDSENAEAWNNLASVYIKQKKLIEAFRCLREALKSKFDAANIWENYLFVAVDIGEFSEAIRAAERIFTIRIESEKLKSSAVDAPVSYINYRSLMLLQLQLFKMSQTRTNSLAASMPLNLRACLN
;
A
#
# COMPACT_ATOMS: atom_id res chain seq x y z
N MET A 1 -13.86 24.08 13.14
CA MET A 1 -14.53 25.17 13.89
C MET A 1 -14.55 26.48 13.10
N ILE A 2 -13.44 26.91 12.48
CA ILE A 2 -13.38 28.10 11.60
C ILE A 2 -14.26 27.90 10.35
N ILE A 3 -14.08 26.78 9.62
CA ILE A 3 -14.91 26.42 8.45
C ILE A 3 -16.40 26.23 8.81
N ALA A 4 -16.70 25.74 10.01
CA ALA A 4 -18.08 25.55 10.48
C ALA A 4 -18.79 26.88 10.82
N ASN A 5 -18.04 27.94 11.13
CA ASN A 5 -18.61 29.28 11.33
C ASN A 5 -18.78 30.02 10.00
N GLU A 6 -17.94 29.78 9.00
CA GLU A 6 -18.10 30.35 7.65
C GLU A 6 -19.29 29.74 6.88
N LEU A 7 -19.65 28.49 7.19
CA LEU A 7 -20.80 27.81 6.57
C LEU A 7 -22.17 28.20 7.15
N LYS A 8 -22.22 28.95 8.26
CA LYS A 8 -23.50 29.41 8.86
C LYS A 8 -24.19 30.50 8.04
N ASP A 9 -23.43 31.24 7.23
CA ASP A 9 -23.95 32.37 6.45
C ASP A 9 -24.48 31.94 5.07
N TYR A 10 -24.32 30.67 4.69
CA TYR A 10 -24.87 30.13 3.44
C TYR A 10 -26.31 29.64 3.63
N ASN A 11 -27.27 30.44 3.16
CA ASN A 11 -28.69 30.15 3.25
C ASN A 11 -29.14 29.18 2.13
N PHE A 12 -29.08 27.87 2.38
CA PHE A 12 -29.44 26.80 1.44
C PHE A 12 -30.95 26.63 1.16
N SER A 13 -31.79 27.61 1.52
CA SER A 13 -33.26 27.49 1.49
C SER A 13 -33.93 27.84 0.15
N THR A 14 -33.17 28.18 -0.90
CA THR A 14 -33.70 28.74 -2.16
C THR A 14 -33.27 27.99 -3.43
N ILE A 15 -33.10 26.67 -3.36
CA ILE A 15 -32.72 25.86 -4.52
C ILE A 15 -33.90 24.98 -4.94
N ASN A 16 -34.43 25.24 -6.14
CA ASN A 16 -35.65 24.63 -6.66
C ASN A 16 -35.37 23.21 -7.16
N GLU A 17 -36.31 22.31 -6.90
CA GLU A 17 -36.16 20.87 -7.11
C GLU A 17 -36.05 20.49 -8.61
N THR A 18 -34.97 19.77 -8.97
CA THR A 18 -34.93 18.56 -9.82
C THR A 18 -33.61 18.40 -10.61
N LYS A 19 -32.86 19.48 -10.89
CA LYS A 19 -31.47 19.41 -11.43
C LYS A 19 -30.44 20.02 -10.50
N GLU A 20 -30.80 21.11 -9.82
CA GLU A 20 -29.93 21.73 -8.83
C GLU A 20 -29.73 20.84 -7.59
N PHE A 21 -30.63 19.89 -7.31
CA PHE A 21 -30.47 18.99 -6.16
C PHE A 21 -29.34 17.97 -6.34
N ILE A 22 -29.12 17.49 -7.56
CA ILE A 22 -28.00 16.58 -7.89
C ILE A 22 -26.70 17.37 -7.83
N LEU A 23 -26.66 18.54 -8.46
CA LEU A 23 -25.51 19.46 -8.42
C LEU A 23 -25.20 19.93 -6.98
N ALA A 24 -26.22 20.19 -6.17
CA ALA A 24 -26.09 20.55 -4.75
C ALA A 24 -25.61 19.38 -3.88
N LYS A 25 -25.85 18.14 -4.31
CA LYS A 25 -25.38 16.94 -3.62
C LYS A 25 -23.93 16.64 -4.03
N GLU A 26 -23.60 16.73 -5.30
CA GLU A 26 -22.24 16.63 -5.86
C GLU A 26 -21.32 17.69 -5.25
N THR A 27 -21.71 18.97 -5.27
CA THR A 27 -20.95 20.06 -4.64
C THR A 27 -20.81 19.90 -3.12
N LYS A 28 -21.79 19.28 -2.44
CA LYS A 28 -21.67 18.93 -1.01
C LYS A 28 -20.69 17.78 -0.78
N TYR A 29 -20.63 16.79 -1.67
CA TYR A 29 -19.63 15.72 -1.60
C TYR A 29 -18.24 16.25 -1.92
N GLU A 30 -18.09 17.09 -2.93
CA GLU A 30 -16.84 17.78 -3.27
C GLU A 30 -16.37 18.67 -2.12
N LEU A 31 -17.27 19.43 -1.50
CA LEU A 31 -16.95 20.25 -0.34
C LEU A 31 -16.59 19.38 0.87
N ALA A 32 -17.30 18.28 1.12
CA ALA A 32 -17.00 17.35 2.20
C ALA A 32 -15.67 16.62 1.98
N GLU A 33 -15.33 16.28 0.74
CA GLU A 33 -14.07 15.65 0.34
C GLU A 33 -12.92 16.64 0.41
N ALA A 34 -13.09 17.86 -0.11
CA ALA A 34 -12.15 18.95 0.05
C ALA A 34 -11.91 19.25 1.54
N CYS A 35 -12.97 19.25 2.35
CA CYS A 35 -12.88 19.41 3.79
C CYS A 35 -12.17 18.23 4.46
N LEU A 36 -12.40 16.98 4.03
CA LEU A 36 -11.72 15.79 4.55
C LEU A 36 -10.24 15.76 4.17
N ASN A 37 -9.90 16.16 2.95
CA ASN A 37 -8.55 16.25 2.46
C ASN A 37 -7.78 17.41 3.11
N ALA A 38 -8.42 18.57 3.25
CA ALA A 38 -7.91 19.68 4.04
C ALA A 38 -7.76 19.28 5.52
N PHE A 39 -8.65 18.44 6.05
CA PHE A 39 -8.57 17.89 7.41
C PHE A 39 -7.40 16.93 7.59
N ILE A 40 -7.15 16.04 6.61
CA ILE A 40 -5.98 15.13 6.60
C ILE A 40 -4.69 15.95 6.49
N GLN A 41 -4.61 16.94 5.59
CA GLN A 41 -3.43 17.79 5.43
C GLN A 41 -3.23 18.79 6.58
N ALA A 42 -4.29 19.26 7.22
CA ALA A 42 -4.23 20.07 8.44
C ALA A 42 -3.79 19.28 9.68
N GLY A 43 -3.49 17.98 9.53
CA GLY A 43 -2.83 17.18 10.56
C GLY A 43 -3.77 16.62 11.62
N TRP A 44 -5.06 16.44 11.32
CA TRP A 44 -6.03 15.94 12.31
C TRP A 44 -6.05 14.41 12.46
N THR A 45 -5.50 13.65 11.51
CA THR A 45 -5.44 12.18 11.60
C THR A 45 -4.01 11.68 11.44
N GLY A 46 -3.59 10.79 12.34
CA GLY A 46 -2.25 10.21 12.37
C GLY A 46 -1.92 9.30 11.19
N PRO A 47 -0.68 8.82 11.10
CA PRO A 47 -0.10 8.08 9.96
C PRO A 47 -0.66 6.66 9.75
N ASN A 48 -1.59 6.21 10.61
CA ASN A 48 -2.19 4.87 10.56
C ASN A 48 -3.46 4.80 9.68
N LEU A 49 -3.81 5.84 8.93
CA LEU A 49 -4.79 5.68 7.87
C LEU A 49 -4.17 4.91 6.71
N GLU A 50 -4.78 3.78 6.37
CA GLU A 50 -4.48 3.04 5.14
C GLU A 50 -4.88 3.81 3.87
N PHE A 51 -5.69 4.87 4.01
CA PHE A 51 -6.12 5.73 2.92
C PHE A 51 -5.10 6.87 2.69
N LYS A 52 -4.52 6.93 1.51
CA LYS A 52 -3.76 8.06 1.00
C LYS A 52 -4.71 9.21 0.65
N THR A 53 -4.22 10.45 0.71
CA THR A 53 -5.00 11.65 0.30
C THR A 53 -5.60 11.49 -1.10
N PHE A 54 -4.93 10.75 -1.98
CA PHE A 54 -5.37 10.50 -3.35
C PHE A 54 -6.21 9.22 -3.52
N ASP A 55 -6.45 8.41 -2.49
CA ASP A 55 -7.38 7.26 -2.61
C ASP A 55 -8.83 7.71 -2.79
N TYR A 56 -9.17 8.92 -2.31
CA TYR A 56 -10.45 9.57 -2.55
C TYR A 56 -10.62 10.13 -3.97
N VAL A 57 -9.52 10.25 -4.73
CA VAL A 57 -9.54 10.72 -6.12
C VAL A 57 -10.34 9.78 -7.02
N LYS A 58 -10.64 8.56 -6.59
CA LYS A 58 -11.58 7.68 -7.31
C LYS A 58 -12.97 8.30 -7.42
N VAL A 59 -13.39 9.04 -6.39
CA VAL A 59 -14.65 9.78 -6.35
C VAL A 59 -14.56 10.99 -7.28
N ILE A 60 -13.45 11.73 -7.24
CA ILE A 60 -13.14 12.81 -8.19
C ILE A 60 -13.12 12.30 -9.64
N TYR A 61 -12.52 11.14 -9.91
CA TYR A 61 -12.48 10.51 -11.23
C TYR A 61 -13.89 10.19 -11.75
N LEU A 62 -14.75 9.64 -10.88
CA LEU A 62 -16.14 9.33 -11.21
C LEU A 62 -16.96 10.62 -11.44
N LEU A 63 -16.77 11.64 -10.61
CA LEU A 63 -17.43 12.94 -10.73
C LEU A 63 -16.94 13.72 -11.97
N ILE A 64 -15.64 13.74 -12.25
CA ILE A 64 -15.10 14.40 -13.46
C ILE A 64 -15.54 13.65 -14.73
N LEU A 65 -15.66 12.32 -14.69
CA LEU A 65 -16.24 11.54 -15.79
C LEU A 65 -17.71 11.91 -16.04
N GLU A 66 -18.51 12.09 -14.99
CA GLU A 66 -19.90 12.57 -15.10
C GLU A 66 -19.96 14.03 -15.60
N CYS A 67 -19.02 14.87 -15.16
CA CYS A 67 -18.86 16.27 -15.55
C CYS A 67 -18.11 16.48 -16.89
N SER A 68 -17.64 15.42 -17.56
CA SER A 68 -16.87 15.50 -18.83
C SER A 68 -17.62 16.20 -19.98
N ASN A 69 -18.92 16.42 -19.82
CA ASN A 69 -19.77 17.18 -20.73
C ASN A 69 -19.73 18.71 -20.50
N ASN A 70 -19.10 19.19 -19.42
CA ASN A 70 -19.07 20.61 -19.01
C ASN A 70 -17.64 21.15 -18.91
N VAL A 71 -16.84 21.05 -19.98
CA VAL A 71 -15.53 21.70 -20.04
C VAL A 71 -15.69 23.21 -19.80
N PRO A 72 -14.95 23.83 -18.86
CA PRO A 72 -15.00 25.27 -18.63
C PRO A 72 -14.70 26.04 -19.92
N LYS A 73 -15.67 26.81 -20.43
CA LYS A 73 -15.55 27.55 -21.70
C LYS A 73 -14.96 28.96 -21.54
N GLU A 74 -14.86 29.48 -20.32
CA GLU A 74 -14.75 30.93 -20.09
C GLU A 74 -13.33 31.44 -19.84
N ASN A 75 -12.36 30.61 -19.40
CA ASN A 75 -10.97 31.04 -19.16
C ASN A 75 -9.93 29.97 -19.59
N PRO A 76 -8.90 30.31 -20.40
CA PRO A 76 -7.82 29.38 -20.76
C PRO A 76 -7.11 28.77 -19.55
N GLU A 77 -6.92 29.54 -18.48
CA GLU A 77 -6.26 29.07 -17.26
C GLU A 77 -7.09 27.99 -16.54
N SER A 78 -8.40 28.21 -16.37
CA SER A 78 -9.31 27.22 -15.76
C SER A 78 -9.40 25.95 -16.59
N LYS A 79 -9.38 26.07 -17.92
CA LYS A 79 -9.34 24.93 -18.83
C LYS A 79 -8.02 24.15 -18.72
N ALA A 80 -6.90 24.83 -18.58
CA ALA A 80 -5.60 24.20 -18.36
C ALA A 80 -5.55 23.45 -17.03
N ARG A 81 -6.05 24.05 -15.93
CA ARG A 81 -6.15 23.39 -14.62
C ARG A 81 -7.03 22.14 -14.66
N TYR A 82 -8.20 22.22 -15.31
CA TYR A 82 -9.09 21.07 -15.47
C TYR A 82 -8.40 19.86 -16.13
N TYR A 83 -7.71 20.08 -17.26
CA TYR A 83 -6.99 18.99 -17.92
C TYR A 83 -5.78 18.51 -17.11
N LEU A 84 -5.10 19.41 -16.39
CA LEU A 84 -3.99 19.04 -15.52
C LEU A 84 -4.45 18.11 -14.40
N GLU A 85 -5.56 18.43 -13.73
CA GLU A 85 -6.15 17.61 -12.66
C GLU A 85 -6.52 16.21 -13.20
N LEU A 86 -7.18 16.14 -14.36
CA LEU A 86 -7.47 14.88 -15.04
C LEU A 86 -6.19 14.07 -15.34
N GLY A 87 -5.15 14.73 -15.82
CA GLY A 87 -3.87 14.09 -16.09
C GLY A 87 -3.23 13.53 -14.82
N VAL A 88 -3.26 14.28 -13.72
CA VAL A 88 -2.76 13.86 -12.41
C VAL A 88 -3.51 12.63 -11.88
N VAL A 89 -4.85 12.60 -12.03
CA VAL A 89 -5.67 11.43 -11.66
C VAL A 89 -5.26 10.19 -12.45
N HIS A 90 -5.15 10.30 -13.78
CA HIS A 90 -4.76 9.17 -14.62
C HIS A 90 -3.33 8.70 -14.32
N HIS A 91 -2.42 9.62 -14.02
CA HIS A 91 -1.05 9.29 -13.60
C HIS A 91 -1.04 8.53 -12.27
N TYR A 92 -1.86 8.93 -11.30
CA TYR A 92 -1.98 8.24 -10.01
C TYR A 92 -2.41 6.76 -10.15
N TYR A 93 -3.33 6.48 -11.09
CA TYR A 93 -3.79 5.12 -11.39
C TYR A 93 -2.93 4.36 -12.41
N GLY A 94 -1.75 4.87 -12.78
CA GLY A 94 -0.85 4.21 -13.72
C GLY A 94 -1.37 4.16 -15.18
N GLN A 95 -2.28 5.06 -15.55
CA GLN A 95 -2.76 5.22 -16.93
C GLN A 95 -1.97 6.31 -17.66
N ASP A 96 -0.65 6.14 -17.75
CA ASP A 96 0.29 7.22 -18.14
C ASP A 96 0.07 7.74 -19.57
N GLN A 97 -0.36 6.90 -20.51
CA GLN A 97 -0.68 7.37 -21.87
C GLN A 97 -1.83 8.38 -21.88
N LYS A 98 -2.86 8.16 -21.06
CA LYS A 98 -3.98 9.10 -20.93
C LYS A 98 -3.52 10.35 -20.19
N ALA A 99 -2.73 10.19 -19.12
CA ALA A 99 -2.16 11.30 -18.38
C ALA A 99 -1.38 12.25 -19.30
N PHE A 100 -0.50 11.70 -20.13
CA PHE A 100 0.27 12.45 -21.13
C PHE A 100 -0.62 13.24 -22.10
N ASN A 101 -1.69 12.62 -22.61
CA ASN A 101 -2.64 13.30 -23.51
C ASN A 101 -3.34 14.48 -22.81
N TYR A 102 -3.73 14.32 -21.55
CA TYR A 102 -4.33 15.40 -20.77
C TYR A 102 -3.33 16.50 -20.44
N PHE A 103 -2.07 16.17 -20.11
CA PHE A 103 -1.02 17.19 -19.93
C PHE A 103 -0.75 17.98 -21.21
N LYS A 104 -0.82 17.32 -22.39
CA LYS A 104 -0.74 18.00 -23.68
C LYS A 104 -1.94 18.93 -23.92
N GLN A 105 -3.15 18.50 -23.59
CA GLN A 105 -4.34 19.37 -23.66
C GLN A 105 -4.25 20.56 -22.69
N ALA A 106 -3.69 20.37 -21.51
CA ALA A 106 -3.42 21.45 -20.55
C ALA A 106 -2.39 22.44 -21.11
N GLN A 107 -1.31 21.93 -21.73
CA GLN A 107 -0.30 22.73 -22.41
C GLN A 107 -0.92 23.58 -23.53
N GLU A 108 -1.75 22.97 -24.39
CA GLU A 108 -2.45 23.66 -25.48
C GLU A 108 -3.42 24.74 -24.96
N ALA A 109 -4.13 24.47 -23.86
CA ALA A 109 -5.05 25.41 -23.23
C ALA A 109 -4.35 26.60 -22.58
N SER A 110 -3.19 26.37 -21.93
CA SER A 110 -2.37 27.43 -21.33
C SER A 110 -1.57 28.23 -22.37
N GLY A 111 -1.35 27.65 -23.55
CA GLY A 111 -0.46 28.19 -24.57
C GLY A 111 1.03 28.05 -24.20
N LEU A 112 1.36 27.14 -23.28
CA LEU A 112 2.73 26.86 -22.85
C LEU A 112 3.51 26.25 -24.02
N GLN A 113 4.62 26.87 -24.38
CA GLN A 113 5.58 26.31 -25.33
C GLN A 113 6.81 25.88 -24.53
N TRP A 114 7.15 24.60 -24.60
CA TRP A 114 8.35 24.06 -23.98
C TRP A 114 8.99 23.01 -24.88
N ASP A 115 10.32 22.98 -24.85
CA ASP A 115 11.14 21.99 -25.57
C ASP A 115 12.30 21.54 -24.68
N MET A 116 12.64 20.25 -24.77
CA MET A 116 13.83 19.68 -24.14
C MET A 116 14.99 19.72 -25.14
N THR A 117 16.09 20.38 -24.77
CA THR A 117 17.25 20.58 -25.63
C THR A 117 18.54 20.25 -24.89
N GLY A 118 19.62 19.96 -25.62
CA GLY A 118 20.96 19.76 -25.06
C GLY A 118 21.81 21.02 -25.21
N VAL A 119 22.38 21.52 -24.12
CA VAL A 119 23.30 22.66 -24.10
C VAL A 119 24.63 22.22 -23.49
N LEU A 120 25.74 22.71 -24.03
CA LEU A 120 27.06 22.44 -23.47
C LEU A 120 27.22 23.13 -22.10
N GLY A 121 27.66 22.37 -21.11
CA GLY A 121 27.87 22.88 -19.78
C GLY A 121 28.83 22.04 -18.93
N LYS A 122 29.21 22.62 -17.79
CA LYS A 122 30.11 22.04 -16.78
C LYS A 122 29.34 21.77 -15.49
N ARG A 123 29.65 20.63 -14.86
CA ARG A 123 29.03 20.21 -13.59
C ARG A 123 29.97 20.35 -12.40
N THR A 124 31.27 20.40 -12.64
CA THR A 124 32.29 20.47 -11.59
C THR A 124 33.20 21.67 -11.79
N LYS A 125 33.72 22.20 -10.69
CA LYS A 125 34.61 23.38 -10.67
C LYS A 125 35.93 23.14 -11.41
N PHE A 126 36.38 21.88 -11.48
CA PHE A 126 37.67 21.50 -12.05
C PHE A 126 37.57 20.90 -13.46
N GLN A 127 36.36 20.82 -14.02
CA GLN A 127 36.13 20.23 -15.34
C GLN A 127 36.67 21.14 -16.45
N THR A 128 37.55 20.60 -17.29
CA THR A 128 38.19 21.34 -18.40
C THR A 128 37.40 21.30 -19.69
N TYR A 129 36.70 20.19 -19.96
CA TYR A 129 35.90 19.99 -21.17
C TYR A 129 34.39 20.11 -20.88
N GLU A 130 33.62 20.55 -21.86
CA GLU A 130 32.17 20.71 -21.71
C GLU A 130 31.44 19.46 -22.17
N THR A 131 30.30 19.18 -21.53
CA THR A 131 29.46 18.03 -21.86
C THR A 131 28.06 18.51 -22.19
N SER A 132 27.35 17.78 -23.06
CA SER A 132 25.95 18.08 -23.35
C SER A 132 25.09 17.80 -22.13
N GLN A 133 24.28 18.78 -21.74
CA GLN A 133 23.41 18.77 -20.57
C GLN A 133 21.98 19.06 -21.01
N LEU A 134 21.01 18.31 -20.50
CA LEU A 134 19.60 18.54 -20.82
C LEU A 134 19.11 19.83 -20.14
N VAL A 135 18.40 20.66 -20.90
CA VAL A 135 17.81 21.91 -20.47
C VAL A 135 16.41 22.03 -21.05
N ILE A 136 15.47 22.50 -20.23
CA ILE A 136 14.12 22.81 -20.68
C ILE A 136 14.01 24.30 -20.93
N LYS A 137 13.73 24.63 -22.19
CA LYS A 137 13.38 25.99 -22.63
C LYS A 137 11.87 26.08 -22.63
N ALA A 138 11.31 27.09 -21.97
CA ALA A 138 9.86 27.22 -21.81
C ALA A 138 9.39 28.68 -21.70
N THR A 139 8.35 29.05 -22.45
CA THR A 139 7.64 30.34 -22.39
C THR A 139 6.18 30.16 -21.98
N SER A 140 5.75 31.01 -21.04
CA SER A 140 4.34 31.25 -20.73
C SER A 140 3.77 32.32 -21.65
N ASN A 141 2.55 32.10 -22.14
CA ASN A 141 1.74 33.13 -22.80
C ASN A 141 0.78 33.84 -21.83
N LEU A 142 0.52 33.25 -20.66
CA LEU A 142 -0.30 33.84 -19.61
C LEU A 142 0.50 34.86 -18.80
N SER A 143 -0.16 35.94 -18.38
CA SER A 143 0.43 36.96 -17.51
C SER A 143 0.76 36.39 -16.13
N THR A 144 1.97 36.66 -15.64
CA THR A 144 2.40 36.27 -14.29
C THR A 144 1.71 37.15 -13.25
N ASN A 145 0.63 36.66 -12.64
CA ASN A 145 -0.07 37.36 -11.57
C ASN A 145 0.47 37.01 -10.18
N ASP A 146 1.14 35.85 -10.04
CA ASP A 146 1.59 35.33 -8.76
C ASP A 146 3.10 35.60 -8.55
N THR A 147 3.41 36.61 -7.74
CA THR A 147 4.73 36.73 -7.10
C THR A 147 4.57 36.50 -5.61
N SER A 148 4.69 35.25 -5.16
CA SER A 148 4.72 34.92 -3.74
C SER A 148 5.93 35.61 -3.07
N LYS A 149 5.70 36.32 -1.97
CA LYS A 149 6.78 37.00 -1.22
C LYS A 149 7.62 36.04 -0.37
N ASN A 150 7.05 34.91 0.04
CA ASN A 150 7.72 33.88 0.85
C ASN A 150 7.70 32.54 0.12
N THR A 151 8.84 32.15 -0.44
CA THR A 151 9.02 30.83 -1.04
C THR A 151 9.82 29.94 -0.09
N PRO A 152 9.58 28.61 -0.08
CA PRO A 152 10.36 27.66 0.71
C PRO A 152 11.86 27.84 0.54
N LYS A 153 12.60 27.74 1.64
CA LYS A 153 14.07 27.90 1.63
C LYS A 153 14.72 26.81 0.75
N LYS A 154 15.38 27.25 -0.32
CA LYS A 154 16.27 26.44 -1.14
C LYS A 154 17.61 26.30 -0.44
N LEU A 155 18.01 25.08 -0.10
CA LEU A 155 19.35 24.82 0.42
C LEU A 155 20.37 24.72 -0.73
N GLU A 156 21.53 25.30 -0.49
CA GLU A 156 22.72 25.22 -1.33
C GLU A 156 23.47 23.90 -1.03
N LEU A 157 24.15 23.36 -2.03
CA LEU A 157 24.92 22.12 -1.93
C LEU A 157 26.24 22.31 -1.17
N ASN A 158 26.90 23.46 -1.34
CA ASN A 158 28.17 23.84 -0.75
C ASN A 158 29.26 22.76 -0.86
N ASP A 159 29.31 22.02 -1.97
CA ASP A 159 30.32 20.99 -2.22
C ASP A 159 31.60 21.59 -2.83
N ASP A 160 32.75 21.05 -2.44
CA ASP A 160 34.07 21.54 -2.90
C ASP A 160 34.34 21.23 -4.38
N THR A 161 33.62 20.26 -4.97
CA THR A 161 33.88 19.76 -6.32
C THR A 161 32.78 20.08 -7.31
N LEU A 162 31.52 19.94 -6.90
CA LEU A 162 30.34 20.16 -7.73
C LEU A 162 29.96 21.65 -7.76
N LEU A 163 29.40 22.08 -8.87
CA LEU A 163 28.76 23.39 -9.00
C LEU A 163 27.32 23.34 -8.46
N GLU A 164 26.84 24.45 -7.91
CA GLU A 164 25.45 24.59 -7.41
C GLU A 164 24.41 24.42 -8.51
N ASN A 165 24.69 25.03 -9.66
CA ASN A 165 23.93 24.90 -10.88
C ASN A 165 24.94 24.62 -12.01
N ILE A 166 24.48 23.96 -13.07
CA ILE A 166 25.30 23.72 -14.26
C ILE A 166 25.68 25.07 -14.87
N GLU A 167 26.98 25.29 -15.09
CA GLU A 167 27.48 26.45 -15.80
C GLU A 167 27.43 26.17 -17.31
N PHE A 168 26.65 26.97 -18.05
CA PHE A 168 26.48 26.82 -19.50
C PHE A 168 27.36 27.82 -20.25
N THR A 169 27.99 27.36 -21.32
CA THR A 169 28.96 28.15 -22.11
C THR A 169 28.31 29.31 -22.86
N ASP A 170 27.06 29.13 -23.28
CA ASP A 170 26.29 30.12 -24.06
C ASP A 170 25.41 31.05 -23.19
N ALA A 171 25.65 31.11 -21.87
CA ALA A 171 24.84 31.89 -20.94
C ALA A 171 24.73 33.39 -21.28
N GLU A 172 25.70 33.96 -22.00
CA GLU A 172 25.70 35.37 -22.43
C GLU A 172 25.05 35.60 -23.82
N LYS A 173 24.86 34.56 -24.63
CA LYS A 173 24.22 34.65 -25.95
C LYS A 173 22.77 34.17 -25.94
N GLU A 174 22.39 33.31 -25.00
CA GLU A 174 21.02 32.87 -24.79
C GLU A 174 20.27 33.78 -23.81
N THR A 175 20.07 35.04 -24.19
CA THR A 175 18.80 35.73 -23.87
C THR A 175 17.70 35.13 -24.76
N ASP A 176 17.55 33.81 -24.71
CA ASP A 176 16.56 33.10 -25.50
C ASP A 176 15.20 33.54 -24.99
N LYS A 177 14.31 33.95 -25.90
CA LYS A 177 12.94 34.39 -25.59
C LYS A 177 12.16 33.36 -24.75
N LEU A 178 12.61 32.09 -24.77
CA LEU A 178 12.12 30.92 -24.03
C LEU A 178 12.66 30.74 -22.60
N SER A 179 13.29 31.76 -22.02
CA SER A 179 13.84 31.70 -20.66
C SER A 179 13.13 32.60 -19.63
N GLY A 180 11.99 33.21 -20.00
CA GLY A 180 11.21 34.13 -19.17
C GLY A 180 10.60 33.50 -17.90
N ASN A 181 9.95 34.31 -17.06
CA ASN A 181 9.19 33.76 -15.95
C ASN A 181 7.98 32.95 -16.46
N LEU A 182 7.76 31.77 -15.89
CA LEU A 182 6.62 30.92 -16.23
C LEU A 182 5.44 31.29 -15.36
N ASN A 183 4.20 31.03 -15.79
CA ASN A 183 3.05 31.14 -14.89
C ASN A 183 3.03 29.96 -13.90
N ALA A 184 2.34 30.09 -12.76
CA ALA A 184 2.16 29.03 -11.78
C ALA A 184 1.55 27.76 -12.41
N VAL A 185 0.49 27.90 -13.22
CA VAL A 185 -0.13 26.76 -13.93
C VAL A 185 0.84 26.09 -14.92
N ASP A 186 1.70 26.86 -15.58
CA ASP A 186 2.69 26.30 -16.50
C ASP A 186 3.79 25.53 -15.76
N GLN A 187 4.18 26.00 -14.58
CA GLN A 187 5.10 25.27 -13.70
C GLN A 187 4.49 23.95 -13.26
N THR A 188 3.20 23.91 -12.91
CA THR A 188 2.53 22.66 -12.55
C THR A 188 2.38 21.71 -13.73
N ILE A 189 2.13 22.21 -14.96
CA ILE A 189 2.13 21.39 -16.18
C ILE A 189 3.51 20.75 -16.41
N LEU A 190 4.61 21.51 -16.27
CA LEU A 190 5.96 20.96 -16.39
C LEU A 190 6.25 19.88 -15.33
N LEU A 191 5.78 20.07 -14.09
CA LEU A 191 5.89 19.04 -13.05
C LEU A 191 5.04 17.80 -13.40
N GLY A 192 3.88 17.97 -14.02
CA GLY A 192 3.06 16.88 -14.55
C GLY A 192 3.80 16.04 -15.60
N PHE A 193 4.45 16.70 -16.57
CA PHE A 193 5.31 15.99 -17.55
C PHE A 193 6.49 15.28 -16.88
N CYS A 194 7.15 15.92 -15.91
CA CYS A 194 8.22 15.31 -15.11
C CYS A 194 7.76 14.02 -14.41
N LEU A 195 6.59 14.05 -13.77
CA LEU A 195 5.99 12.89 -13.14
C LEU A 195 5.63 11.80 -14.17
N ASN A 196 5.15 12.17 -15.35
CA ASN A 196 4.86 11.20 -16.41
C ASN A 196 6.14 10.45 -16.84
N VAL A 197 7.26 11.15 -17.03
CA VAL A 197 8.58 10.55 -17.34
C VAL A 197 8.97 9.50 -16.29
N LYS A 198 8.69 9.77 -15.01
CA LYS A 198 8.96 8.85 -13.91
C LYS A 198 8.22 7.51 -14.05
N ASN A 199 6.96 7.53 -14.47
CA ASN A 199 6.15 6.30 -14.56
C ASN A 199 6.39 5.55 -15.87
N THR A 200 6.69 6.25 -16.97
CA THR A 200 6.88 5.63 -18.28
C THR A 200 8.25 4.97 -18.44
N ASN A 201 9.23 5.31 -17.59
CA ASN A 201 10.59 4.83 -17.67
C ASN A 201 10.97 3.96 -16.45
N PRO A 202 11.92 3.02 -16.62
CA PRO A 202 12.50 2.31 -15.48
C PRO A 202 13.13 3.27 -14.47
N ASN A 203 13.17 2.85 -13.19
CA ASN A 203 13.86 3.60 -12.15
C ASN A 203 15.39 3.44 -12.30
N ASP A 204 15.98 4.27 -13.15
CA ASP A 204 17.40 4.28 -13.49
C ASP A 204 17.97 5.72 -13.45
N GLY A 205 19.29 5.84 -13.38
CA GLY A 205 20.00 7.11 -13.40
C GLY A 205 19.63 7.97 -14.60
N LEU A 206 19.43 7.38 -15.78
CA LEU A 206 19.02 8.13 -16.98
C LEU A 206 17.68 8.84 -16.80
N THR A 207 16.68 8.17 -16.24
CA THR A 207 15.37 8.77 -15.92
C THR A 207 15.53 9.93 -14.95
N THR A 208 16.42 9.79 -13.95
CA THR A 208 16.69 10.90 -13.02
C THR A 208 17.31 12.12 -13.70
N GLU A 209 18.19 11.90 -14.67
CA GLU A 209 18.82 12.96 -15.47
C GLU A 209 17.84 13.62 -16.46
N GLU A 210 16.85 12.88 -16.98
CA GLU A 210 15.79 13.42 -17.82
C GLU A 210 14.78 14.26 -17.03
N MET A 211 14.47 13.85 -15.79
CA MET A 211 13.54 14.56 -14.90
C MET A 211 14.13 15.85 -14.32
N PHE A 212 15.44 15.87 -14.05
CA PHE A 212 16.10 16.98 -13.35
C PHE A 212 15.89 18.37 -14.01
N PRO A 213 16.00 18.53 -15.35
CA PRO A 213 15.75 19.79 -16.05
C PRO A 213 14.37 20.40 -15.78
N TYR A 214 13.31 19.57 -15.65
CA TYR A 214 11.96 20.05 -15.34
C TYR A 214 11.93 20.74 -13.99
N VAL A 215 12.51 20.08 -13.00
CA VAL A 215 12.55 20.57 -11.62
C VAL A 215 13.44 21.82 -11.52
N THR A 216 14.62 21.82 -12.15
CA THR A 216 15.50 22.98 -12.19
C THR A 216 14.83 24.19 -12.87
N ARG A 217 14.06 23.96 -13.94
CA ARG A 217 13.37 25.03 -14.65
C ARG A 217 12.31 25.72 -13.81
N VAL A 218 11.56 24.95 -13.01
CA VAL A 218 10.55 25.46 -12.06
C VAL A 218 11.22 26.21 -10.91
N LEU A 219 12.30 25.65 -10.35
CA LEU A 219 13.02 26.26 -9.22
C LEU A 219 13.81 27.53 -9.58
N LYS A 220 14.01 27.84 -10.87
CA LYS A 220 14.68 29.06 -11.31
C LYS A 220 13.86 30.32 -10.96
N ASN A 221 12.54 30.25 -11.11
CA ASN A 221 11.62 31.36 -10.84
C ASN A 221 10.42 30.86 -10.01
N PRO A 222 10.53 30.79 -8.67
CA PRO A 222 9.45 30.28 -7.83
C PRO A 222 8.33 31.33 -7.68
N ASN A 223 7.10 30.97 -8.04
CA ASN A 223 5.95 31.89 -8.00
C ASN A 223 4.92 31.58 -6.91
N ASN A 224 4.87 30.32 -6.46
CA ASN A 224 3.90 29.84 -5.49
C ASN A 224 4.58 28.84 -4.54
N TRP A 225 4.23 28.92 -3.26
CA TRP A 225 4.76 28.09 -2.19
C TRP A 225 4.57 26.59 -2.46
N MET A 226 3.36 26.16 -2.84
CA MET A 226 3.02 24.74 -3.04
C MET A 226 3.81 24.12 -4.20
N ILE A 227 3.90 24.86 -5.31
CA ILE A 227 4.68 24.45 -6.50
C ILE A 227 6.14 24.31 -6.14
N THR A 228 6.68 25.30 -5.42
CA THR A 228 8.08 25.31 -5.01
C THR A 228 8.38 24.15 -4.05
N THR A 229 7.50 23.89 -3.08
CA THR A 229 7.59 22.75 -2.17
C THR A 229 7.62 21.44 -2.96
N MET A 230 6.69 21.24 -3.89
CA MET A 230 6.65 20.02 -4.72
C MET A 230 7.92 19.85 -5.57
N ALA A 231 8.39 20.93 -6.19
CA ALA A 231 9.63 20.91 -6.96
C ALA A 231 10.86 20.60 -6.08
N LEU A 232 10.94 21.15 -4.87
CA LEU A 232 12.02 20.84 -3.92
C LEU A 232 11.96 19.39 -3.43
N ILE A 233 10.78 18.83 -3.19
CA ILE A 233 10.60 17.40 -2.86
C ILE A 233 11.09 16.52 -4.00
N LEU A 234 10.68 16.81 -5.24
CA LEU A 234 11.14 16.08 -6.42
C LEU A 234 12.66 16.17 -6.58
N ARG A 235 13.25 17.35 -6.37
CA ARG A 235 14.71 17.53 -6.39
C ARG A 235 15.40 16.67 -5.33
N SER A 236 14.93 16.70 -4.08
CA SER A 236 15.46 15.86 -3.01
C SER A 236 15.38 14.37 -3.37
N ARG A 237 14.27 13.91 -3.96
CA ARG A 237 14.13 12.51 -4.40
C ARG A 237 15.13 12.16 -5.49
N LEU A 238 15.31 13.01 -6.50
CA LEU A 238 16.28 12.79 -7.58
C LEU A 238 17.74 12.79 -7.11
N GLU A 239 18.04 13.54 -6.05
CA GLU A 239 19.39 13.65 -5.48
C GLU A 239 19.72 12.59 -4.44
N SER A 240 18.71 11.88 -3.92
CA SER A 240 18.87 10.93 -2.83
C SER A 240 19.74 9.72 -3.16
N ASN A 241 19.93 9.40 -4.44
CA ASN A 241 20.72 8.25 -4.87
C ASN A 241 22.20 8.57 -5.15
N LYS A 242 22.59 9.85 -5.13
CA LYS A 242 23.96 10.30 -5.45
C LYS A 242 24.71 10.63 -4.16
N SER A 243 25.87 10.00 -3.97
CA SER A 243 26.67 10.13 -2.73
C SER A 243 27.02 11.58 -2.35
N ARG A 244 27.30 12.45 -3.33
CA ARG A 244 27.65 13.86 -3.08
C ARG A 244 26.45 14.78 -2.82
N THR A 245 25.24 14.37 -3.21
CA THR A 245 24.02 15.19 -3.03
C THR A 245 23.06 14.60 -2.01
N VAL A 246 23.32 13.39 -1.50
CA VAL A 246 22.44 12.70 -0.55
C VAL A 246 22.25 13.54 0.72
N GLU A 247 23.31 14.13 1.26
CA GLU A 247 23.22 14.96 2.47
C GLU A 247 22.34 16.19 2.25
N ARG A 248 22.56 16.93 1.14
CA ARG A 248 21.71 18.05 0.76
C ARG A 248 20.26 17.62 0.57
N SER A 249 20.02 16.46 -0.04
CA SER A 249 18.68 15.96 -0.30
C SER A 249 17.88 15.75 1.00
N VAL A 250 18.53 15.18 2.02
CA VAL A 250 17.94 14.93 3.34
C VAL A 250 17.74 16.24 4.10
N LEU A 251 18.74 17.13 4.12
CA LEU A 251 18.63 18.43 4.78
C LEU A 251 17.54 19.30 4.14
N GLN A 252 17.39 19.24 2.82
CA GLN A 252 16.33 19.96 2.11
C GLN A 252 14.97 19.40 2.50
N LEU A 253 14.82 18.07 2.58
CA LEU A 253 13.59 17.45 3.02
C LEU A 253 13.26 17.81 4.48
N GLN A 254 14.26 17.82 5.36
CA GLN A 254 14.12 18.29 6.74
C GLN A 254 13.64 19.74 6.80
N ALA A 255 14.27 20.64 6.05
CA ALA A 255 13.87 22.05 6.01
C ALA A 255 12.42 22.21 5.53
N LEU A 256 11.97 21.39 4.57
CA LEU A 256 10.58 21.39 4.13
C LEU A 256 9.64 20.87 5.21
N VAL A 257 9.98 19.79 5.92
CA VAL A 257 9.18 19.26 7.03
C VAL A 257 9.07 20.27 8.18
N ASP A 258 10.16 20.97 8.51
CA ASP A 258 10.19 21.96 9.58
C ASP A 258 9.36 23.21 9.26
N GLN A 259 9.25 23.61 7.99
CA GLN A 259 8.35 24.69 7.55
C GLN A 259 6.88 24.40 7.92
N TRP A 260 6.46 23.14 7.97
CA TRP A 260 5.10 22.80 8.38
C TRP A 260 4.79 23.15 9.85
N LYS A 261 5.82 23.41 10.68
CA LYS A 261 5.62 23.86 12.06
C LYS A 261 5.27 25.36 12.15
N HIS A 262 5.65 26.16 11.15
CA HIS A 262 5.51 27.62 11.13
C HIS A 262 4.53 28.12 10.05
N LEU A 263 3.69 27.21 9.55
CA LEU A 263 2.80 27.38 8.40
C LEU A 263 1.96 28.67 8.32
N PRO A 264 1.38 29.22 9.42
CA PRO A 264 0.64 30.47 9.34
C PRO A 264 1.51 31.69 8.99
N GLU A 265 2.81 31.63 9.30
CA GLU A 265 3.78 32.72 9.07
C GLU A 265 4.43 32.61 7.68
N ASP A 266 4.63 31.38 7.20
CA ASP A 266 5.34 31.11 5.96
C ASP A 266 4.46 31.25 4.71
N ALA A 267 3.19 30.79 4.74
CA ALA A 267 2.29 30.90 3.57
C ALA A 267 0.79 30.95 3.95
N PRO A 268 0.00 31.89 3.38
CA PRO A 268 -1.43 31.98 3.63
C PRO A 268 -2.16 30.73 3.13
N VAL A 269 -3.32 30.43 3.73
CA VAL A 269 -4.13 29.24 3.39
C VAL A 269 -4.47 29.19 1.90
N GLU A 270 -4.80 30.35 1.32
CA GLU A 270 -5.15 30.50 -0.10
C GLU A 270 -4.03 29.99 -1.02
N GLU A 271 -2.78 30.38 -0.74
CA GLU A 271 -1.62 29.99 -1.55
C GLU A 271 -1.31 28.49 -1.43
N ARG A 272 -1.56 27.91 -0.25
CA ARG A 272 -1.33 26.49 0.04
C ARG A 272 -2.35 25.55 -0.58
N LEU A 273 -3.55 26.05 -0.85
CA LEU A 273 -4.65 25.28 -1.45
C LEU A 273 -4.84 25.59 -2.93
N ALA A 274 -4.18 26.61 -3.48
CA ALA A 274 -4.35 27.08 -4.86
C ALA A 274 -4.16 26.00 -5.93
N HIS A 275 -3.24 25.06 -5.71
CA HIS A 275 -2.90 23.98 -6.64
C HIS A 275 -3.15 22.59 -6.04
N PHE A 276 -4.07 22.49 -5.07
CA PHE A 276 -4.33 21.28 -4.31
C PHE A 276 -4.57 20.04 -5.20
N TYR A 277 -5.48 20.14 -6.18
CA TYR A 277 -5.80 19.04 -7.10
C TYR A 277 -4.84 18.94 -8.30
N SER A 278 -4.11 20.02 -8.58
CA SER A 278 -3.19 20.13 -9.71
C SER A 278 -1.81 19.51 -9.43
N LEU A 279 -1.48 19.20 -8.17
CA LEU A 279 -0.18 18.68 -7.74
C LEU A 279 -0.33 17.48 -6.81
N LEU A 280 0.54 16.47 -6.98
CA LEU A 280 0.66 15.32 -6.08
C LEU A 280 1.55 15.63 -4.88
N LEU A 281 1.21 16.66 -4.11
CA LEU A 281 1.96 17.00 -2.91
C LEU A 281 1.70 15.95 -1.81
N PRO A 282 2.72 15.32 -1.22
CA PRO A 282 2.54 14.37 -0.13
C PRO A 282 2.03 15.06 1.14
N SER A 283 1.35 14.28 1.98
CA SER A 283 0.92 14.77 3.30
C SER A 283 2.13 15.03 4.22
N LYS A 284 1.94 15.87 5.25
CA LYS A 284 2.97 16.13 6.26
C LYS A 284 3.54 14.83 6.86
N TRP A 285 2.66 13.89 7.21
CA TRP A 285 3.07 12.62 7.83
C TRP A 285 3.87 11.74 6.87
N GLU A 286 3.49 11.73 5.59
CA GLU A 286 4.23 11.03 4.55
C GLU A 286 5.61 11.66 4.32
N MET A 287 5.71 12.99 4.37
CA MET A 287 6.99 13.69 4.33
C MET A 287 7.86 13.39 5.56
N GLU A 288 7.27 13.37 6.77
CA GLU A 288 7.98 13.00 8.00
C GLU A 288 8.46 11.54 7.97
N LYS A 289 7.61 10.63 7.48
CA LYS A 289 7.98 9.22 7.26
C LYS A 289 9.13 9.11 6.26
N GLU A 290 9.01 9.76 5.10
CA GLU A 290 10.07 9.76 4.07
C GLU A 290 11.38 10.33 4.65
N LEU A 291 11.32 11.40 5.44
CA LEU A 291 12.48 11.96 6.12
C LEU A 291 13.13 10.94 7.07
N GLY A 292 12.33 10.23 7.88
CA GLY A 292 12.82 9.16 8.76
C GLY A 292 13.51 8.04 7.98
N GLU A 293 12.92 7.58 6.87
CA GLU A 293 13.51 6.56 5.99
C GLU A 293 14.83 7.04 5.39
N ARG A 294 14.91 8.31 4.97
CA ARG A 294 16.16 8.91 4.49
C ARG A 294 17.21 9.00 5.58
N TYR A 295 16.84 9.38 6.81
CA TYR A 295 17.77 9.38 7.94
C TYR A 295 18.35 8.00 8.21
N VAL A 296 17.53 6.93 8.18
CA VAL A 296 18.05 5.56 8.30
C VAL A 296 19.04 5.24 7.19
N SER A 297 18.74 5.63 5.94
CA SER A 297 19.61 5.35 4.79
C SER A 297 21.01 6.01 4.88
N ILE A 298 21.11 7.16 5.54
CA ILE A 298 22.39 7.86 5.78
C ILE A 298 23.02 7.53 7.16
N GLY A 299 22.40 6.65 7.94
CA GLY A 299 22.90 6.22 9.25
C GLY A 299 22.53 7.13 10.44
N VAL A 300 21.65 8.12 10.26
CA VAL A 300 21.14 9.00 11.33
C VAL A 300 19.95 8.33 12.04
N THR A 301 20.18 7.14 12.59
CA THR A 301 19.12 6.26 13.11
C THR A 301 18.38 6.84 14.32
N ARG A 302 19.05 7.62 15.18
CA ARG A 302 18.42 8.18 16.39
C ARG A 302 17.34 9.21 16.08
N SER A 303 17.61 10.14 15.16
CA SER A 303 16.61 11.13 14.72
C SER A 303 15.47 10.46 13.95
N ALA A 304 15.76 9.41 13.19
CA ALA A 304 14.73 8.60 12.55
C ALA A 304 13.81 7.92 13.58
N LEU A 305 14.39 7.33 14.64
CA LEU A 305 13.64 6.69 15.73
C LEU A 305 12.65 7.65 16.38
N GLU A 306 13.07 8.88 16.73
CA GLU A 306 12.19 9.89 17.34
C GLU A 306 11.00 10.25 16.43
N ILE A 307 11.24 10.31 15.11
CA ILE A 307 10.17 10.53 14.14
C ILE A 307 9.22 9.33 14.12
N PHE A 308 9.74 8.10 14.02
CA PHE A 308 8.92 6.90 13.93
C PHE A 308 8.13 6.61 15.20
N GLU A 309 8.68 6.88 16.39
CA GLU A 309 7.98 6.77 17.67
C GLU A 309 6.80 7.76 17.74
N ARG A 310 7.03 9.02 17.36
CA ARG A 310 5.99 10.05 17.29
C ARG A 310 4.89 9.67 16.29
N LEU A 311 5.27 9.07 15.16
CA LEU A 311 4.36 8.54 14.15
C LEU A 311 3.76 7.18 14.53
N GLN A 312 4.16 6.55 15.62
CA GLN A 312 3.71 5.19 15.97
C GLN A 312 3.94 4.16 14.85
N LEU A 313 4.98 4.36 14.03
CA LEU A 313 5.38 3.42 12.97
C LEU A 313 6.24 2.33 13.58
N TRP A 314 5.60 1.43 14.32
CA TRP A 314 6.28 0.48 15.20
C TRP A 314 7.28 -0.44 14.50
N GLU A 315 7.01 -0.82 13.25
CA GLU A 315 7.93 -1.64 12.46
C GLU A 315 9.27 -0.91 12.22
N ASN A 316 9.18 0.37 11.86
CA ASN A 316 10.35 1.22 11.68
C ASN A 316 11.07 1.49 13.02
N VAL A 317 10.32 1.66 14.12
CA VAL A 317 10.88 1.79 15.48
C VAL A 317 11.69 0.55 15.87
N ILE A 318 11.13 -0.64 15.66
CA ILE A 318 11.80 -1.93 15.92
C ILE A 318 13.09 -2.03 15.08
N HIS A 319 13.01 -1.72 13.79
CA HIS A 319 14.16 -1.72 12.91
C HIS A 319 15.25 -0.74 13.39
N CYS A 320 14.87 0.47 13.80
CA CYS A 320 15.80 1.44 14.38
C CYS A 320 16.43 0.93 15.69
N HIS A 321 15.69 0.28 16.58
CA HIS A 321 16.26 -0.33 17.77
C HIS A 321 17.24 -1.46 17.45
N GLN A 322 16.96 -2.29 16.43
CA GLN A 322 17.90 -3.31 15.96
C GLN A 322 19.20 -2.66 15.42
N MET A 323 19.09 -1.61 14.60
CA MET A 323 20.25 -0.88 14.07
C MET A 323 21.05 -0.18 15.18
N LEU A 324 20.42 0.21 16.28
CA LEU A 324 21.07 0.77 17.47
C LEU A 324 21.56 -0.30 18.46
N GLU A 325 21.47 -1.58 18.12
CA GLU A 325 21.84 -2.73 18.97
C GLU A 325 21.06 -2.81 20.30
N GLN A 326 19.85 -2.22 20.34
CA GLN A 326 18.96 -2.21 21.50
C GLN A 326 17.93 -3.34 21.44
N THR A 327 18.40 -4.58 21.27
CA THR A 327 17.56 -5.77 21.05
C THR A 327 16.53 -6.01 22.16
N LYS A 328 16.89 -5.79 23.43
CA LYS A 328 15.98 -5.96 24.57
C LYS A 328 14.76 -5.03 24.50
N LYS A 329 14.99 -3.75 24.18
CA LYS A 329 13.90 -2.77 24.02
C LYS A 329 13.01 -3.11 22.83
N ALA A 330 13.62 -3.56 21.73
CA ALA A 330 12.88 -4.03 20.56
C ALA A 330 11.99 -5.23 20.92
N GLU A 331 12.52 -6.21 21.66
CA GLU A 331 11.78 -7.39 22.08
C GLU A 331 10.60 -7.03 23.01
N GLU A 332 10.83 -6.23 24.04
CA GLU A 332 9.78 -5.75 24.95
C GLU A 332 8.68 -5.02 24.18
N LEU A 333 9.06 -4.13 23.26
CA LEU A 333 8.11 -3.42 22.40
C LEU A 333 7.31 -4.39 21.51
N ILE A 334 7.95 -5.37 20.88
CA ILE A 334 7.23 -6.35 20.05
C ILE A 334 6.24 -7.16 20.89
N ARG A 335 6.63 -7.60 22.09
CA ARG A 335 5.75 -8.37 22.99
C ARG A 335 4.53 -7.56 23.41
N THR A 336 4.71 -6.29 23.79
CA THR A 336 3.59 -5.39 24.12
C THR A 336 2.65 -5.13 22.93
N LEU A 337 3.20 -5.02 21.71
CA LEU A 337 2.40 -4.87 20.49
C LEU A 337 1.63 -6.14 20.12
N LEU A 338 2.21 -7.32 20.38
CA LEU A 338 1.56 -8.62 20.15
C LEU A 338 0.37 -8.86 21.09
N GLU A 339 0.38 -8.28 22.30
CA GLU A 339 -0.77 -8.30 23.21
C GLU A 339 -1.97 -7.53 22.63
N THR A 340 -1.70 -6.43 21.92
CA THR A 340 -2.75 -5.60 21.30
C THR A 340 -3.19 -6.12 19.94
N SER A 341 -2.23 -6.53 19.11
CA SER A 341 -2.45 -6.90 17.71
C SER A 341 -1.68 -8.16 17.35
N ASN A 342 -2.41 -9.23 17.02
CA ASN A 342 -1.80 -10.50 16.60
C ASN A 342 -1.44 -10.46 15.10
N SER A 343 -0.39 -9.69 14.75
CA SER A 343 0.09 -9.54 13.38
C SER A 343 1.19 -10.57 13.05
N PRO A 344 1.11 -11.29 11.91
CA PRO A 344 2.18 -12.19 11.46
C PRO A 344 3.54 -11.51 11.36
N LYS A 345 3.58 -10.25 10.92
CA LYS A 345 4.82 -9.52 10.71
C LYS A 345 5.55 -9.22 12.02
N LEU A 346 4.81 -8.98 13.11
CA LEU A 346 5.41 -8.80 14.44
C LEU A 346 6.08 -10.08 14.96
N TRP A 347 5.50 -11.25 14.66
CA TRP A 347 6.13 -12.54 14.97
C TRP A 347 7.42 -12.77 14.19
N CYS A 348 7.47 -12.40 12.91
CA CYS A 348 8.72 -12.42 12.13
C CYS A 348 9.78 -11.51 12.75
N LEU A 349 9.42 -10.26 13.10
CA LEU A 349 10.34 -9.33 13.75
C LEU A 349 10.84 -9.85 15.10
N LEU A 350 9.98 -10.53 15.88
CA LEU A 350 10.40 -11.19 17.12
C LEU A 350 11.43 -12.29 16.83
N GLY A 351 11.20 -13.08 15.79
CA GLY A 351 12.15 -14.07 15.27
C GLY A 351 13.47 -13.45 14.84
N ASP A 352 13.45 -12.28 14.17
CA ASP A 352 14.66 -11.57 13.75
C ASP A 352 15.47 -11.06 14.96
N VAL A 353 14.80 -10.55 16.01
CA VAL A 353 15.44 -10.02 17.21
C VAL A 353 16.01 -11.13 18.11
N THR A 354 15.27 -12.24 18.27
CA THR A 354 15.63 -13.34 19.17
C THR A 354 16.42 -14.46 18.49
N ASN A 355 16.40 -14.48 17.16
CA ASN A 355 16.97 -15.53 16.31
C ASN A 355 16.40 -16.94 16.58
N ASP A 356 15.12 -17.01 16.98
CA ASP A 356 14.39 -18.25 17.25
C ASP A 356 13.47 -18.60 16.07
N ILE A 357 13.62 -19.84 15.57
CA ILE A 357 12.87 -20.37 14.42
C ILE A 357 11.38 -20.52 14.76
N ALA A 358 11.05 -20.81 16.02
CA ALA A 358 9.68 -21.06 16.47
C ALA A 358 8.75 -19.84 16.23
N TYR A 359 9.29 -18.62 16.28
CA TYR A 359 8.49 -17.41 16.02
C TYR A 359 8.10 -17.25 14.55
N TYR A 360 8.91 -17.73 13.61
CA TYR A 360 8.52 -17.73 12.19
C TYR A 360 7.45 -18.78 11.91
N GLU A 361 7.49 -19.93 12.57
CA GLU A 361 6.42 -20.93 12.51
C GLU A 361 5.10 -20.34 13.02
N LYS A 362 5.14 -19.63 14.15
CA LYS A 362 3.98 -18.91 14.67
C LYS A 362 3.47 -17.84 13.71
N ALA A 363 4.36 -17.10 13.04
CA ALA A 363 3.98 -16.12 12.03
C ALA A 363 3.21 -16.77 10.87
N TRP A 364 3.68 -17.92 10.37
CA TRP A 364 2.99 -18.67 9.33
C TRP A 364 1.63 -19.21 9.78
N GLU A 365 1.52 -19.68 11.02
CA GLU A 365 0.25 -20.14 11.61
C GLU A 365 -0.78 -19.00 11.71
N VAL A 366 -0.37 -17.84 12.22
CA VAL A 366 -1.24 -16.65 12.34
C VAL A 366 -1.67 -16.15 10.96
N SER A 367 -0.75 -16.17 9.98
CA SER A 367 -1.05 -15.83 8.58
C SER A 367 -2.07 -16.78 7.96
N GLY A 368 -1.90 -18.09 8.14
CA GLY A 368 -2.85 -19.10 7.68
C GLY A 368 -4.23 -18.91 8.28
N CYS A 369 -4.32 -18.70 9.60
CA CYS A 369 -5.56 -18.40 10.29
C CYS A 369 -6.23 -17.11 9.80
N ALA A 370 -5.45 -16.06 9.49
CA ALA A 370 -5.96 -14.82 8.91
C ALA A 370 -6.51 -15.04 7.49
N ALA A 371 -5.79 -15.77 6.65
CA ALA A 371 -6.23 -16.10 5.29
C ALA A 371 -7.53 -16.92 5.28
N VAL A 372 -7.69 -17.87 6.21
CA VAL A 372 -8.95 -18.63 6.39
C VAL A 372 -10.12 -17.70 6.73
N ARG A 373 -9.91 -16.68 7.57
CA ARG A 373 -10.97 -15.71 7.92
C ARG A 373 -11.39 -14.83 6.74
N VAL A 374 -10.47 -14.56 5.82
CA VAL A 374 -10.71 -13.80 4.59
C VAL A 374 -11.20 -14.71 3.45
N GLU A 375 -11.40 -16.00 3.72
CA GLU A 375 -11.82 -17.02 2.73
C GLU A 375 -10.84 -17.17 1.56
N ASN A 376 -9.57 -16.83 1.77
CA ASN A 376 -8.50 -17.07 0.81
C ASN A 376 -7.83 -18.42 1.08
N ASP A 377 -8.48 -19.48 0.59
CA ASP A 377 -8.05 -20.86 0.83
C ASP A 377 -6.69 -21.20 0.19
N GLU A 378 -6.29 -20.52 -0.89
CA GLU A 378 -5.00 -20.76 -1.55
C GLU A 378 -3.83 -20.31 -0.66
N VAL A 379 -3.89 -19.07 -0.17
CA VAL A 379 -2.87 -18.51 0.74
C VAL A 379 -2.87 -19.27 2.06
N ALA A 380 -4.04 -19.64 2.58
CA ALA A 380 -4.14 -20.45 3.79
C ALA A 380 -3.44 -21.81 3.65
N ALA A 381 -3.67 -22.53 2.54
CA ALA A 381 -3.03 -23.81 2.30
C ALA A 381 -1.50 -23.67 2.19
N GLN A 382 -1.00 -22.64 1.51
CA GLN A 382 0.44 -22.37 1.40
C GLN A 382 1.07 -22.08 2.77
N ALA A 383 0.41 -21.24 3.58
CA ALA A 383 0.88 -20.88 4.90
C ALA A 383 0.98 -22.10 5.84
N PHE A 384 -0.10 -22.89 5.96
CA PHE A 384 -0.08 -24.09 6.80
C PHE A 384 0.87 -25.17 6.26
N ALA A 385 0.97 -25.34 4.94
CA ALA A 385 1.97 -26.25 4.35
C ALA A 385 3.40 -25.84 4.73
N ARG A 386 3.69 -24.54 4.78
CA ARG A 386 4.99 -24.05 5.24
C ARG A 386 5.23 -24.36 6.71
N VAL A 387 4.22 -24.22 7.58
CA VAL A 387 4.33 -24.64 9.00
C VAL A 387 4.66 -26.13 9.09
N THR A 388 3.93 -26.99 8.38
CA THR A 388 4.16 -28.45 8.41
C THR A 388 5.52 -28.87 7.86
N PHE A 389 6.13 -28.03 7.02
CA PHE A 389 7.48 -28.27 6.50
C PHE A 389 8.57 -27.86 7.52
N LEU A 390 8.33 -26.80 8.29
CA LEU A 390 9.24 -26.33 9.34
C LEU A 390 9.17 -27.26 10.55
N ASP A 391 7.95 -27.52 11.03
CA ASP A 391 7.67 -28.46 12.11
C ASP A 391 6.74 -29.57 11.61
N SER A 392 7.35 -30.71 11.28
CA SER A 392 6.62 -31.89 10.83
C SER A 392 5.78 -32.54 11.93
N GLU A 393 6.08 -32.26 13.20
CA GLU A 393 5.39 -32.84 14.35
C GLU A 393 4.18 -32.00 14.81
N ASN A 394 3.97 -30.83 14.20
CA ASN A 394 2.83 -29.97 14.50
C ASN A 394 1.51 -30.54 13.96
N ALA A 395 0.87 -31.38 14.77
CA ALA A 395 -0.42 -31.99 14.42
C ALA A 395 -1.55 -30.97 14.20
N GLU A 396 -1.51 -29.81 14.86
CA GLU A 396 -2.53 -28.76 14.67
C GLU A 396 -2.39 -28.09 13.31
N ALA A 397 -1.17 -27.82 12.86
CA ALA A 397 -0.90 -27.30 11.52
C ALA A 397 -1.36 -28.27 10.43
N TRP A 398 -1.09 -29.58 10.59
CA TRP A 398 -1.58 -30.61 9.67
C TRP A 398 -3.11 -30.69 9.64
N ASN A 399 -3.77 -30.55 10.80
CA ASN A 399 -5.23 -30.54 10.89
C ASN A 399 -5.85 -29.28 10.26
N ASN A 400 -5.22 -28.11 10.45
CA ASN A 400 -5.64 -26.86 9.82
C ASN A 400 -5.46 -26.92 8.30
N LEU A 401 -4.34 -27.47 7.81
CA LEU A 401 -4.10 -27.70 6.39
C LEU A 401 -5.14 -28.65 5.78
N ALA A 402 -5.46 -29.75 6.47
CA ALA A 402 -6.50 -30.67 6.04
C ALA A 402 -7.88 -29.99 5.95
N SER A 403 -8.22 -29.15 6.93
CA SER A 403 -9.48 -28.39 6.93
C SER A 403 -9.59 -27.48 5.71
N VAL A 404 -8.50 -26.84 5.29
CA VAL A 404 -8.45 -26.04 4.05
C VAL A 404 -8.61 -26.92 2.81
N TYR A 405 -7.96 -28.10 2.76
CA TYR A 405 -8.12 -29.02 1.63
C TYR A 405 -9.53 -29.62 1.52
N ILE A 406 -10.22 -29.86 2.64
CA ILE A 406 -11.62 -30.27 2.66
C ILE A 406 -12.49 -29.20 1.99
N LYS A 407 -12.29 -27.92 2.30
CA LYS A 407 -12.99 -26.81 1.64
C LYS A 407 -12.72 -26.77 0.13
N GLN A 408 -11.49 -27.03 -0.27
CA GLN A 408 -11.09 -27.13 -1.69
C GLN A 408 -11.57 -28.43 -2.38
N LYS A 409 -12.28 -29.33 -1.69
CA LYS A 409 -12.70 -30.67 -2.16
C LYS A 409 -11.54 -31.59 -2.54
N LYS A 410 -10.33 -31.32 -2.05
CA LYS A 410 -9.12 -32.15 -2.21
C LYS A 410 -9.04 -33.18 -1.09
N LEU A 411 -9.98 -34.13 -1.13
CA LEU A 411 -10.20 -35.07 -0.02
C LEU A 411 -9.01 -36.02 0.19
N ILE A 412 -8.36 -36.47 -0.89
CA ILE A 412 -7.24 -37.42 -0.82
C ILE A 412 -6.03 -36.76 -0.12
N GLU A 413 -5.75 -35.51 -0.43
CA GLU A 413 -4.70 -34.71 0.19
C GLU A 413 -5.02 -34.44 1.67
N ALA A 414 -6.26 -34.05 1.98
CA ALA A 414 -6.72 -33.87 3.35
C ALA A 414 -6.54 -35.15 4.19
N PHE A 415 -6.89 -36.30 3.63
CA PHE A 415 -6.73 -37.61 4.28
C PHE A 415 -5.27 -37.91 4.63
N ARG A 416 -4.34 -37.59 3.72
CA ARG A 416 -2.89 -37.75 3.96
C ARG A 416 -2.42 -36.83 5.07
N CYS A 417 -2.82 -35.55 5.05
CA CYS A 417 -2.47 -34.58 6.09
C CYS A 417 -2.96 -35.01 7.48
N LEU A 418 -4.21 -35.47 7.58
CA LEU A 418 -4.76 -35.96 8.85
C LEU A 418 -4.05 -37.22 9.35
N ARG A 419 -3.64 -38.11 8.44
CA ARG A 419 -2.84 -39.29 8.80
C ARG A 419 -1.47 -38.90 9.37
N GLU A 420 -0.82 -37.88 8.82
CA GLU A 420 0.42 -37.34 9.39
C GLU A 420 0.17 -36.68 10.76
N ALA A 421 -0.89 -35.89 10.90
CA ALA A 421 -1.27 -35.26 12.18
C ALA A 421 -1.43 -36.29 13.31
N LEU A 422 -2.05 -37.44 13.00
CA LEU A 422 -2.31 -38.51 13.95
C LEU A 422 -1.06 -39.30 14.37
N LYS A 423 0.05 -39.23 13.61
CA LYS A 423 1.33 -39.81 14.04
C LYS A 423 1.90 -39.06 15.24
N SER A 424 1.75 -37.73 15.26
CA SER A 424 2.30 -36.87 16.31
C SER A 424 1.36 -36.73 17.50
N LYS A 425 0.06 -36.43 17.26
CA LYS A 425 -0.96 -36.36 18.33
C LYS A 425 -2.06 -37.39 18.13
N PHE A 426 -1.84 -38.59 18.67
CA PHE A 426 -2.79 -39.71 18.56
C PHE A 426 -4.05 -39.57 19.46
N ASP A 427 -3.99 -38.74 20.50
CA ASP A 427 -5.07 -38.62 21.50
C ASP A 427 -6.03 -37.45 21.23
N ALA A 428 -5.84 -36.75 20.11
CA ALA A 428 -6.63 -35.58 19.74
C ALA A 428 -7.96 -36.00 19.06
N ALA A 429 -9.08 -35.94 19.80
CA ALA A 429 -10.39 -36.36 19.30
C ALA A 429 -10.88 -35.56 18.08
N ASN A 430 -10.59 -34.26 18.04
CA ASN A 430 -10.92 -33.37 16.91
C ASN A 430 -10.25 -33.80 15.59
N ILE A 431 -8.98 -34.23 15.63
CA ILE A 431 -8.26 -34.72 14.46
C ILE A 431 -8.87 -36.05 13.98
N TRP A 432 -9.23 -36.93 14.90
CA TRP A 432 -9.92 -38.18 14.57
C TRP A 432 -11.32 -37.96 13.97
N GLU A 433 -12.07 -36.96 14.45
CA GLU A 433 -13.37 -36.59 13.88
C GLU A 433 -13.21 -36.13 12.43
N ASN A 434 -12.28 -35.21 12.16
CA ASN A 434 -11.97 -34.78 10.80
C ASN A 434 -11.51 -35.95 9.93
N TYR A 435 -10.68 -36.86 10.46
CA TYR A 435 -10.23 -38.06 9.77
C TYR A 435 -11.37 -39.02 9.45
N LEU A 436 -12.32 -39.20 10.37
CA LEU A 436 -13.51 -40.02 10.18
C LEU A 436 -14.37 -39.47 9.03
N PHE A 437 -14.68 -38.17 9.05
CA PHE A 437 -15.50 -37.55 8.00
C PHE A 437 -14.85 -37.71 6.61
N VAL A 438 -13.57 -37.37 6.49
CA VAL A 438 -12.84 -37.50 5.23
C VAL A 438 -12.72 -38.97 4.77
N ALA A 439 -12.51 -39.92 5.69
CA ALA A 439 -12.44 -41.34 5.37
C ALA A 439 -13.78 -41.89 4.83
N VAL A 440 -14.90 -41.43 5.39
CA VAL A 440 -16.24 -41.78 4.90
C VAL A 440 -16.47 -41.20 3.50
N ASP A 441 -16.12 -39.94 3.28
CA ASP A 441 -16.31 -39.27 1.99
C ASP A 441 -15.48 -39.89 0.85
N ILE A 442 -14.28 -40.40 1.16
CA ILE A 442 -13.43 -41.14 0.19
C ILE A 442 -13.93 -42.58 -0.04
N GLY A 443 -14.63 -43.15 0.94
CA GLY A 443 -15.08 -44.56 0.92
C GLY A 443 -14.11 -45.55 1.58
N GLU A 444 -13.12 -45.07 2.35
CA GLU A 444 -12.18 -45.89 3.11
C GLU A 444 -12.78 -46.34 4.45
N PHE A 445 -13.81 -47.19 4.38
CA PHE A 445 -14.61 -47.58 5.56
C PHE A 445 -13.83 -48.33 6.64
N SER A 446 -12.75 -49.04 6.30
CA SER A 446 -11.88 -49.67 7.32
C SER A 446 -11.23 -48.62 8.22
N GLU A 447 -10.74 -47.53 7.64
CA GLU A 447 -10.10 -46.45 8.37
C GLU A 447 -11.13 -45.60 9.12
N ALA A 448 -12.31 -45.39 8.52
CA ALA A 448 -13.44 -44.74 9.19
C ALA A 448 -13.88 -45.52 10.44
N ILE A 449 -14.03 -46.84 10.35
CA ILE A 449 -14.35 -47.68 11.51
C ILE A 449 -13.28 -47.56 12.60
N ARG A 450 -11.99 -47.60 12.23
CA ARG A 450 -10.89 -47.43 13.19
C ARG A 450 -10.95 -46.06 13.89
N ALA A 451 -11.22 -45.01 13.12
CA ALA A 451 -11.33 -43.64 13.63
C ALA A 451 -12.49 -43.53 14.62
N ALA A 452 -13.67 -44.04 14.24
CA ALA A 452 -14.85 -44.13 15.08
C ALA A 452 -14.58 -44.83 16.42
N GLU A 453 -13.93 -46.01 16.38
CA GLU A 453 -13.57 -46.74 17.60
C GLU A 453 -12.65 -45.91 18.50
N ARG A 454 -11.66 -45.23 17.92
CA ARG A 454 -10.73 -44.42 18.71
C ARG A 454 -11.39 -43.21 19.35
N ILE A 455 -12.26 -42.50 18.62
CA ILE A 455 -13.06 -41.38 19.16
C ILE A 455 -13.87 -41.84 20.37
N PHE A 456 -14.54 -43.00 20.27
CA PHE A 456 -15.30 -43.55 21.39
C PHE A 456 -14.42 -43.88 22.59
N THR A 457 -13.26 -44.51 22.38
CA THR A 457 -12.31 -44.81 23.47
C THR A 457 -11.87 -43.54 24.18
N ILE A 458 -11.46 -42.50 23.43
CA ILE A 458 -11.02 -41.22 24.00
C ILE A 458 -12.16 -40.55 24.79
N ARG A 459 -13.38 -40.53 24.26
CA ARG A 459 -14.54 -39.94 24.96
C ARG A 459 -14.87 -40.68 26.25
N ILE A 460 -14.85 -42.01 26.23
CA ILE A 460 -15.06 -42.85 27.43
C ILE A 460 -13.98 -42.57 28.49
N GLU A 461 -12.71 -42.48 28.09
CA GLU A 461 -11.61 -42.14 29.00
C GLU A 461 -11.81 -40.73 29.62
N SER A 462 -12.24 -39.76 28.82
CA SER A 462 -12.50 -38.39 29.30
C SER A 462 -13.67 -38.29 30.29
N GLU A 463 -14.72 -39.12 30.13
CA GLU A 463 -15.89 -39.13 31.01
C GLU A 463 -15.66 -39.89 32.32
N LYS A 464 -14.88 -40.98 32.27
CA LYS A 464 -14.40 -41.69 33.47
C LYS A 464 -13.60 -40.78 34.39
N LEU A 465 -12.87 -39.81 33.83
CA LEU A 465 -12.14 -38.80 34.58
C LEU A 465 -13.05 -37.74 35.22
N LYS A 466 -14.23 -37.46 34.64
CA LYS A 466 -15.17 -36.43 35.11
C LYS A 466 -16.24 -36.93 36.07
N SER A 467 -16.58 -38.22 36.01
CA SER A 467 -17.60 -38.80 36.86
C SER A 467 -17.15 -40.17 37.36
N SER A 468 -17.19 -40.38 38.68
CA SER A 468 -17.12 -41.70 39.29
C SER A 468 -18.41 -42.52 39.03
N ALA A 469 -19.11 -42.26 37.93
CA ALA A 469 -20.42 -42.81 37.63
C ALA A 469 -20.28 -44.06 36.75
N VAL A 470 -20.85 -45.16 37.24
CA VAL A 470 -20.81 -46.51 36.65
C VAL A 470 -21.73 -46.64 35.42
N ASP A 471 -22.57 -45.63 35.13
CA ASP A 471 -23.66 -45.71 34.13
C ASP A 471 -23.33 -45.14 32.73
N ALA A 472 -22.29 -44.32 32.60
CA ALA A 472 -21.82 -43.81 31.30
C ALA A 472 -21.36 -44.91 30.30
N PRO A 473 -20.68 -46.00 30.71
CA PRO A 473 -20.19 -47.02 29.79
C PRO A 473 -21.28 -47.71 28.96
N VAL A 474 -22.45 -47.98 29.54
CA VAL A 474 -23.50 -48.79 28.90
C VAL A 474 -24.15 -48.04 27.73
N SER A 475 -24.42 -46.75 27.90
CA SER A 475 -24.96 -45.89 26.83
C SER A 475 -23.97 -45.79 25.66
N TYR A 476 -22.69 -45.51 25.96
CA TYR A 476 -21.65 -45.39 24.94
C TYR A 476 -21.34 -46.70 24.21
N ILE A 477 -21.41 -47.85 24.89
CA ILE A 477 -21.26 -49.17 24.25
C ILE A 477 -22.40 -49.41 23.25
N ASN A 478 -23.63 -49.01 23.57
CA ASN A 478 -24.78 -49.12 22.65
C ASN A 478 -24.67 -48.19 21.45
N TYR A 479 -24.19 -46.94 21.64
CA TYR A 479 -23.93 -46.05 20.51
C TYR A 479 -22.75 -46.51 19.64
N ARG A 480 -21.68 -47.06 20.25
CA ARG A 480 -20.54 -47.66 19.54
C ARG A 480 -20.99 -48.83 18.68
N SER A 481 -21.74 -49.77 19.24
CA SER A 481 -22.21 -50.94 18.50
C SER A 481 -23.16 -50.56 17.36
N LEU A 482 -24.07 -49.60 17.58
CA LEU A 482 -24.98 -49.10 16.55
C LEU A 482 -24.23 -48.40 15.40
N MET A 483 -23.27 -47.53 15.71
CA MET A 483 -22.53 -46.78 14.69
C MET A 483 -21.61 -47.70 13.86
N LEU A 484 -20.95 -48.66 14.51
CA LEU A 484 -20.15 -49.68 13.81
C LEU A 484 -21.02 -50.54 12.89
N LEU A 485 -22.21 -50.94 13.36
CA LEU A 485 -23.15 -51.72 12.58
C LEU A 485 -23.68 -50.94 11.37
N GLN A 486 -23.97 -49.64 11.52
CA GLN A 486 -24.36 -48.77 10.41
C GLN A 486 -23.24 -48.60 9.37
N LEU A 487 -22.00 -48.35 9.81
CA LEU A 487 -20.85 -48.22 8.91
C LEU A 487 -20.53 -49.55 8.19
N GLN A 488 -20.63 -50.69 8.88
CA GLN A 488 -20.46 -52.01 8.26
C GLN A 488 -21.58 -52.35 7.27
N LEU A 489 -22.83 -52.04 7.59
CA LEU A 489 -23.95 -52.21 6.66
C LEU A 489 -23.79 -51.33 5.41
N PHE A 490 -23.29 -50.10 5.57
CA PHE A 490 -23.00 -49.20 4.45
C PHE A 490 -21.82 -49.69 3.60
N LYS A 491 -20.73 -50.17 4.22
CA LYS A 491 -19.62 -50.83 3.50
C LYS A 491 -20.11 -52.06 2.70
N MET A 492 -21.00 -52.85 3.29
CA MET A 492 -21.59 -54.02 2.62
C MET A 492 -22.53 -53.62 1.48
N SER A 493 -23.31 -52.55 1.61
CA SER A 493 -24.18 -52.09 0.52
C SER A 493 -23.36 -51.59 -0.68
N GLN A 494 -22.28 -50.84 -0.45
CA GLN A 494 -21.45 -50.30 -1.53
C GLN A 494 -20.58 -51.36 -2.23
N THR A 495 -20.10 -52.37 -1.50
CA THR A 495 -19.45 -53.54 -2.12
C THR A 495 -20.44 -54.36 -2.96
N ARG A 496 -21.71 -54.43 -2.54
CA ARG A 496 -22.78 -55.08 -3.31
C ARG A 496 -23.16 -54.28 -4.56
N THR A 497 -23.24 -52.95 -4.50
CA THR A 497 -23.49 -52.10 -5.68
C THR A 497 -22.32 -52.13 -6.65
N ASN A 498 -21.07 -52.10 -6.18
CA ASN A 498 -19.88 -52.20 -7.04
C ASN A 498 -19.74 -53.57 -7.71
N SER A 499 -20.09 -54.67 -7.02
CA SER A 499 -20.12 -56.02 -7.62
C SER A 499 -21.29 -56.23 -8.59
N LEU A 500 -22.45 -55.63 -8.32
CA LEU A 500 -23.56 -55.55 -9.28
C LEU A 500 -23.20 -54.71 -10.51
N ALA A 501 -22.55 -53.56 -10.33
CA ALA A 501 -22.07 -52.71 -11.43
C ALA A 501 -20.95 -53.39 -12.24
N ALA A 502 -20.14 -54.26 -11.64
CA ALA A 502 -19.12 -55.05 -12.32
C ALA A 502 -19.67 -56.27 -13.08
N SER A 503 -20.86 -56.74 -12.74
CA SER A 503 -21.55 -57.86 -13.40
C SER A 503 -22.57 -57.43 -14.46
N MET A 504 -22.80 -56.12 -14.63
CA MET A 504 -23.66 -55.59 -15.70
C MET A 504 -22.94 -55.54 -17.06
N PRO A 505 -23.62 -55.88 -18.17
CA PRO A 505 -23.06 -55.73 -19.52
C PRO A 505 -22.68 -54.27 -19.82
N LEU A 506 -21.62 -54.04 -20.61
CA LEU A 506 -21.01 -52.72 -20.88
C LEU A 506 -22.02 -51.63 -21.26
N ASN A 507 -23.09 -51.98 -21.98
CA ASN A 507 -24.08 -51.03 -22.49
C ASN A 507 -24.99 -50.41 -21.40
N LEU A 508 -25.16 -51.04 -20.24
CA LEU A 508 -25.96 -50.52 -19.12
C LEU A 508 -25.15 -49.64 -18.16
N ARG A 509 -23.81 -49.78 -18.17
CA ARG A 509 -22.89 -48.96 -17.39
C ARG A 509 -22.88 -47.49 -17.83
N ALA A 510 -23.18 -47.22 -19.10
CA ALA A 510 -23.22 -45.87 -19.68
C ALA A 510 -24.49 -45.07 -19.33
N CYS A 511 -25.52 -45.69 -18.76
CA CYS A 511 -26.77 -45.01 -18.37
C CYS A 511 -26.83 -44.67 -16.86
N LEU A 512 -25.85 -45.12 -16.06
CA LEU A 512 -25.80 -44.93 -14.60
C LEU A 512 -24.72 -43.92 -14.15
N ASN A 513 -23.79 -43.55 -15.04
CA ASN A 513 -22.92 -42.38 -14.89
C ASN A 513 -23.63 -41.15 -15.46
#